data_AF-A0A7Y4QSA6-F1
#
_entry.id   AF-A0A7Y4QSA6-F1
#
_cell.length_a   1.000
_cell.length_b   1.000
_cell.length_c   1.000
_cell.angle_alpha   90.00
_cell.angle_beta   90.00
_cell.angle_gamma   90.00
#
_symmetry.space_group_name_H-M   'P 1'
#
loop_
_entity.id
_entity.type
_entity.pdbx_description
1 polymer ?
#
loop_
_entity_poly.entity_id
_entity_poly.type
_entity_poly.pdbx_seq_one_letter_code
_entity_poly.pdbx_strand_id
1 'polypeptide(L)'
;MKRTTKIWLSAFLVTGIVWSQPLLLLGQSNELEKSAQQSSAQSDITNIVAEIHGEAVGGTNGSVATDENQSSQRRRGPVVSIGGRAELKEGESAEVVVAIGGSAKAGGKVQNAVVAIGGDAEADADVGDAVVAIGGNVTTKGKVGDAVVAVAGNAEVQGEVGDAVVAIMGDIKIGPGGVVSGDVVSVGGKIEVAKGAKINGEIVEVSVAQYPILAPIKGVADWLRHCLLKFRLLAPQPGWYWVAVAAFLLLYMLIAVAIPRPVAACVNELSQRPATTFLLGLLTKVLLPLVLLVLAMTGIGMLVAPFVLAALFVAALIGKVALFEYLGQKILSLFGVAIPRPALALLAGFVLITLLYMVPFLSLLVFALVGLWATGVAVTTAFSSARRETPQRPKSTPTGFAPTVTPPPGAPGFAAMPAATEGSASSTASESATSTPSPLATVPEALALQRANFFERMGAIFLDVVVVSVLMVMIHALPPLRSLRPLPFGFFVALAYFAGMWAWKGTTIGGTVLGLKVVRLDDKPVTISVALVRGLASALSFIVMFLGFFWMIWDSEKQTWHDKIAGTVVVRSPRVMPLVCL
;
A
#
# COMPACT_ATOMS: atom_id res chain seq x y z
N MET A 1 -23.30 35.60 -20.70
CA MET A 1 -23.11 35.31 -19.25
C MET A 1 -23.85 34.08 -18.70
N LYS A 2 -24.98 33.60 -19.25
CA LYS A 2 -25.75 32.45 -18.69
C LYS A 2 -25.33 31.03 -19.18
N ARG A 3 -24.49 30.92 -20.22
CA ARG A 3 -24.06 29.62 -20.80
C ARG A 3 -22.80 29.04 -20.13
N THR A 4 -21.86 29.90 -19.74
CA THR A 4 -20.61 29.52 -19.08
C THR A 4 -20.82 29.02 -17.65
N THR A 5 -21.83 29.54 -16.93
CA THR A 5 -22.14 29.09 -15.56
C THR A 5 -22.70 27.67 -15.50
N LYS A 6 -23.37 27.19 -16.55
CA LYS A 6 -23.91 25.82 -16.63
C LYS A 6 -22.81 24.78 -16.86
N ILE A 7 -21.77 25.12 -17.63
CA ILE A 7 -20.62 24.26 -17.91
C ILE A 7 -19.72 24.13 -16.65
N TRP A 8 -19.61 25.20 -15.87
CA TRP A 8 -18.89 25.17 -14.59
C TRP A 8 -19.63 24.35 -13.52
N LEU A 9 -20.97 24.39 -13.47
CA LEU A 9 -21.75 23.62 -12.50
C LEU A 9 -21.77 22.10 -12.81
N SER A 10 -21.81 21.73 -14.10
CA SER A 10 -21.76 20.32 -14.52
C SER A 10 -20.37 19.71 -14.31
N ALA A 11 -19.29 20.46 -14.56
CA ALA A 11 -17.93 20.03 -14.26
C ALA A 11 -17.69 19.83 -12.75
N PHE A 12 -18.29 20.67 -11.89
CA PHE A 12 -18.21 20.54 -10.43
C PHE A 12 -19.04 19.35 -9.89
N LEU A 13 -20.20 19.06 -10.49
CA LEU A 13 -21.04 17.92 -10.11
C LEU A 13 -20.42 16.58 -10.52
N VAL A 14 -19.79 16.51 -11.68
CA VAL A 14 -19.12 15.30 -12.17
C VAL A 14 -17.85 14.99 -11.36
N THR A 15 -17.16 16.00 -10.83
CA THR A 15 -15.99 15.81 -9.94
C THR A 15 -16.38 15.53 -8.48
N GLY A 16 -17.56 15.98 -8.02
CA GLY A 16 -18.06 15.68 -6.68
C GLY A 16 -18.57 14.24 -6.49
N ILE A 17 -19.18 13.64 -7.51
CA ILE A 17 -19.81 12.30 -7.42
C ILE A 17 -18.76 11.17 -7.40
N VAL A 18 -17.55 11.40 -7.92
CA VAL A 18 -16.48 10.38 -7.95
C VAL A 18 -15.74 10.26 -6.61
N TRP A 19 -15.94 11.17 -5.66
CA TRP A 19 -15.13 11.25 -4.42
C TRP A 19 -15.88 11.14 -3.08
N SER A 20 -17.20 10.95 -3.05
CA SER A 20 -17.95 10.77 -1.79
C SER A 20 -18.64 9.41 -1.66
N GLN A 21 -17.86 8.42 -1.20
CA GLN A 21 -18.23 7.20 -0.44
C GLN A 21 -18.96 6.04 -1.13
N PRO A 22 -18.55 4.77 -0.86
CA PRO A 22 -19.25 3.57 -1.27
C PRO A 22 -20.11 3.01 -0.11
N LEU A 23 -21.22 3.64 0.28
CA LEU A 23 -22.17 3.00 1.23
C LEU A 23 -23.52 3.74 1.39
N LEU A 24 -24.29 3.98 0.33
CA LEU A 24 -25.67 4.51 0.49
C LEU A 24 -26.58 4.28 -0.74
N LEU A 25 -26.38 3.18 -1.47
CA LEU A 25 -27.11 2.84 -2.70
C LEU A 25 -28.27 1.85 -2.49
N LEU A 26 -29.17 2.11 -1.54
CA LEU A 26 -30.45 1.37 -1.46
C LEU A 26 -31.70 2.21 -1.13
N GLY A 27 -31.58 3.54 -0.95
CA GLY A 27 -32.70 4.34 -0.41
C GLY A 27 -33.20 5.54 -1.21
N GLN A 28 -32.53 5.96 -2.29
CA GLN A 28 -32.78 7.28 -2.89
C GLN A 28 -33.01 7.30 -4.41
N SER A 29 -33.26 6.13 -5.02
CA SER A 29 -33.47 6.02 -6.48
C SER A 29 -34.72 6.73 -7.00
N ASN A 30 -35.76 6.91 -6.19
CA ASN A 30 -37.08 7.28 -6.71
C ASN A 30 -37.33 8.80 -6.87
N GLU A 31 -36.53 9.66 -6.24
CA GLU A 31 -36.76 11.12 -6.26
C GLU A 31 -35.84 11.87 -7.25
N LEU A 32 -34.65 11.33 -7.55
CA LEU A 32 -33.73 11.89 -8.54
C LEU A 32 -34.11 11.54 -9.99
N GLU A 33 -34.88 10.47 -10.19
CA GLU A 33 -35.39 10.05 -11.51
C GLU A 33 -36.37 11.09 -12.09
N LYS A 34 -37.15 11.77 -11.24
CA LYS A 34 -38.13 12.78 -11.69
C LYS A 34 -37.52 14.14 -12.04
N SER A 35 -36.32 14.47 -11.57
CA SER A 35 -35.69 15.79 -11.78
C SER A 35 -34.63 15.81 -12.89
N ALA A 36 -34.07 14.65 -13.26
CA ALA A 36 -33.14 14.53 -14.39
C ALA A 36 -33.84 14.56 -15.78
N GLN A 37 -35.16 14.40 -15.81
CA GLN A 37 -35.93 14.26 -17.06
C GLN A 37 -36.25 15.60 -17.76
N GLN A 38 -35.73 16.73 -17.27
CA GLN A 38 -36.11 18.07 -17.74
C GLN A 38 -34.96 18.92 -18.35
N SER A 39 -33.81 18.31 -18.69
CA SER A 39 -32.69 19.00 -19.37
C SER A 39 -32.45 18.45 -20.79
N SER A 40 -33.04 19.14 -21.77
CA SER A 40 -33.18 18.81 -23.20
C SER A 40 -31.89 18.77 -24.06
N ALA A 41 -30.75 18.42 -23.47
CA ALA A 41 -29.48 18.24 -24.20
C ALA A 41 -28.71 16.99 -23.75
N GLN A 42 -29.04 16.45 -22.58
CA GLN A 42 -28.60 15.13 -22.14
C GLN A 42 -29.49 14.02 -22.74
N SER A 43 -30.73 14.36 -23.10
CA SER A 43 -31.69 13.48 -23.75
C SER A 43 -31.16 12.93 -25.06
N ASP A 44 -30.50 13.74 -25.87
CA ASP A 44 -30.20 13.34 -27.26
C ASP A 44 -29.05 12.33 -27.31
N ILE A 45 -28.04 12.48 -26.45
CA ILE A 45 -26.94 11.52 -26.34
C ILE A 45 -27.36 10.24 -25.60
N THR A 46 -28.24 10.35 -24.60
CA THR A 46 -28.75 9.18 -23.88
C THR A 46 -29.77 8.40 -24.72
N ASN A 47 -30.54 9.08 -25.58
CA ASN A 47 -31.47 8.47 -26.53
C ASN A 47 -30.73 7.73 -27.63
N ILE A 48 -29.63 8.29 -28.17
CA ILE A 48 -28.76 7.57 -29.12
C ILE A 48 -28.19 6.29 -28.48
N VAL A 49 -27.75 6.35 -27.22
CA VAL A 49 -27.24 5.16 -26.50
C VAL A 49 -28.35 4.16 -26.12
N ALA A 50 -29.58 4.63 -25.87
CA ALA A 50 -30.74 3.79 -25.55
C ALA A 50 -31.36 3.12 -26.79
N GLU A 51 -31.37 3.80 -27.93
CA GLU A 51 -31.86 3.28 -29.22
C GLU A 51 -30.94 2.15 -29.72
N ILE A 52 -29.62 2.28 -29.51
CA ILE A 52 -28.61 1.24 -29.77
C ILE A 52 -28.78 0.00 -28.86
N HIS A 53 -29.32 0.15 -27.64
CA HIS A 53 -29.59 -0.97 -26.74
C HIS A 53 -30.93 -1.69 -27.02
N GLY A 54 -31.90 -0.99 -27.62
CA GLY A 54 -33.23 -1.53 -27.93
C GLY A 54 -33.25 -2.50 -29.11
N GLU A 55 -32.42 -2.28 -30.14
CA GLU A 55 -32.39 -3.15 -31.32
C GLU A 55 -31.54 -4.43 -31.15
N ALA A 56 -30.73 -4.54 -30.09
CA ALA A 56 -29.83 -5.67 -29.89
C ALA A 56 -30.47 -6.91 -29.21
N VAL A 57 -31.76 -6.88 -28.83
CA VAL A 57 -32.43 -7.98 -28.11
C VAL A 57 -33.57 -8.65 -28.89
N GLY A 58 -33.87 -8.20 -30.12
CA GLY A 58 -34.93 -8.78 -30.94
C GLY A 58 -34.44 -9.48 -32.20
N GLY A 59 -34.06 -10.77 -32.13
CA GLY A 59 -33.83 -11.54 -33.36
C GLY A 59 -33.00 -12.82 -33.23
N THR A 60 -33.49 -13.82 -32.49
CA THR A 60 -33.04 -15.21 -32.62
C THR A 60 -33.73 -15.90 -33.80
N ASN A 61 -32.97 -16.72 -34.53
CA ASN A 61 -33.32 -17.80 -35.47
C ASN A 61 -33.39 -17.48 -36.98
N GLY A 62 -32.69 -18.31 -37.76
CA GLY A 62 -33.05 -18.63 -39.14
C GLY A 62 -31.89 -18.59 -40.14
N SER A 63 -31.29 -19.75 -40.41
CA SER A 63 -30.37 -19.94 -41.54
C SER A 63 -31.13 -20.14 -42.87
N VAL A 64 -30.41 -19.87 -43.97
CA VAL A 64 -30.57 -20.40 -45.35
C VAL A 64 -31.34 -19.54 -46.37
N ALA A 65 -30.53 -18.91 -47.22
CA ALA A 65 -30.53 -18.77 -48.69
C ALA A 65 -31.84 -18.50 -49.48
N THR A 66 -31.80 -17.43 -50.28
CA THR A 66 -32.16 -17.47 -51.71
C THR A 66 -31.60 -16.25 -52.46
N ASP A 67 -30.86 -16.57 -53.53
CA ASP A 67 -30.60 -15.93 -54.82
C ASP A 67 -30.50 -14.40 -55.10
N GLU A 68 -29.54 -14.16 -56.00
CA GLU A 68 -29.47 -13.18 -57.10
C GLU A 68 -29.07 -11.70 -56.87
N ASN A 69 -27.83 -11.42 -57.30
CA ASN A 69 -27.46 -10.42 -58.31
C ASN A 69 -27.79 -8.93 -58.05
N GLN A 70 -26.83 -8.17 -57.51
CA GLN A 70 -26.61 -6.76 -57.88
C GLN A 70 -25.25 -6.24 -57.35
N SER A 71 -24.46 -5.65 -58.25
CA SER A 71 -23.26 -4.88 -57.96
C SER A 71 -23.58 -3.69 -57.05
N SER A 72 -23.33 -3.83 -55.76
CA SER A 72 -23.45 -2.74 -54.79
C SER A 72 -22.33 -2.88 -53.75
N GLN A 73 -21.69 -1.76 -53.40
CA GLN A 73 -20.68 -1.69 -52.35
C GLN A 73 -21.19 -2.46 -51.12
N ARG A 74 -20.39 -3.39 -50.59
CA ARG A 74 -20.72 -4.16 -49.38
C ARG A 74 -20.89 -3.19 -48.20
N ARG A 75 -22.12 -2.72 -47.97
CA ARG A 75 -22.51 -1.99 -46.77
C ARG A 75 -22.49 -2.96 -45.60
N ARG A 76 -21.59 -2.75 -44.64
CA ARG A 76 -21.60 -3.48 -43.38
C ARG A 76 -22.42 -2.68 -42.36
N GLY A 77 -23.17 -3.39 -41.52
CA GLY A 77 -23.83 -2.80 -40.34
C GLY A 77 -22.82 -2.32 -39.29
N PRO A 78 -23.26 -1.99 -38.06
CA PRO A 78 -22.38 -1.48 -37.02
C PRO A 78 -21.24 -2.47 -36.68
N VAL A 79 -20.00 -1.97 -36.66
CA VAL A 79 -18.81 -2.76 -36.32
C VAL A 79 -18.43 -2.46 -34.88
N VAL A 80 -18.77 -3.37 -33.96
CA VAL A 80 -18.48 -3.23 -32.53
C VAL A 80 -17.47 -4.29 -32.08
N SER A 81 -16.41 -3.87 -31.38
CA SER A 81 -15.40 -4.76 -30.79
C SER A 81 -15.22 -4.47 -29.30
N ILE A 82 -15.12 -5.52 -28.48
CA ILE A 82 -14.87 -5.42 -27.03
C ILE A 82 -13.58 -6.18 -26.71
N GLY A 83 -12.60 -5.49 -26.13
CA GLY A 83 -11.27 -6.01 -25.75
C GLY A 83 -10.31 -6.23 -26.93
N GLY A 84 -10.69 -5.80 -28.14
CA GLY A 84 -9.93 -6.00 -29.38
C GLY A 84 -9.91 -4.77 -30.28
N ARG A 85 -9.30 -4.90 -31.46
CA ARG A 85 -9.25 -3.82 -32.46
C ARG A 85 -10.47 -3.91 -33.38
N ALA A 86 -11.26 -2.84 -33.46
CA ALA A 86 -12.30 -2.70 -34.48
C ALA A 86 -11.64 -2.12 -35.73
N GLU A 87 -11.61 -2.87 -36.84
CA GLU A 87 -10.94 -2.44 -38.07
C GLU A 87 -11.89 -2.52 -39.27
N LEU A 88 -12.03 -1.41 -39.98
CA LEU A 88 -12.73 -1.31 -41.26
C LEU A 88 -11.70 -1.16 -42.38
N LYS A 89 -11.76 -2.03 -43.39
CA LYS A 89 -10.78 -2.03 -44.49
C LYS A 89 -11.12 -0.97 -45.54
N GLU A 90 -10.10 -0.53 -46.28
CA GLU A 90 -10.26 0.39 -47.42
C GLU A 90 -11.27 -0.16 -48.44
N GLY A 91 -12.16 0.72 -48.91
CA GLY A 91 -13.22 0.37 -49.87
C GLY A 91 -14.50 -0.24 -49.25
N GLU A 92 -14.53 -0.50 -47.94
CA GLU A 92 -15.75 -0.87 -47.22
C GLU A 92 -16.46 0.36 -46.65
N SER A 93 -17.78 0.28 -46.45
CA SER A 93 -18.54 1.30 -45.75
C SER A 93 -19.27 0.69 -44.56
N ALA A 94 -19.18 1.37 -43.41
CA ALA A 94 -19.87 0.99 -42.19
C ALA A 94 -20.67 2.18 -41.64
N GLU A 95 -21.69 1.88 -40.85
CA GLU A 95 -22.51 2.89 -40.21
C GLU A 95 -21.79 3.51 -39.00
N VAL A 96 -21.31 2.66 -38.08
CA VAL A 96 -20.59 3.07 -36.87
C VAL A 96 -19.45 2.07 -36.62
N VAL A 97 -18.31 2.56 -36.12
CA VAL A 97 -17.20 1.72 -35.64
C VAL A 97 -16.94 2.00 -34.16
N VAL A 98 -17.18 1.04 -33.28
CA VAL A 98 -16.96 1.19 -31.82
C VAL A 98 -15.97 0.14 -31.31
N ALA A 99 -14.95 0.58 -30.57
CA ALA A 99 -14.05 -0.29 -29.81
C ALA A 99 -14.10 0.04 -28.31
N ILE A 100 -14.39 -0.95 -27.47
CA ILE A 100 -14.40 -0.82 -26.00
C ILE A 100 -13.27 -1.67 -25.43
N GLY A 101 -12.30 -1.07 -24.77
CA GLY A 101 -11.09 -1.74 -24.27
C GLY A 101 -10.08 -2.08 -25.36
N GLY A 102 -10.08 -1.34 -26.48
CA GLY A 102 -9.17 -1.52 -27.61
C GLY A 102 -9.24 -0.37 -28.61
N SER A 103 -8.48 -0.45 -29.70
CA SER A 103 -8.37 0.63 -30.70
C SER A 103 -9.40 0.49 -31.83
N ALA A 104 -9.91 1.59 -32.35
CA ALA A 104 -10.74 1.64 -33.55
C ALA A 104 -9.92 2.17 -34.73
N LYS A 105 -9.94 1.48 -35.87
CA LYS A 105 -9.31 1.92 -37.12
C LYS A 105 -10.30 1.88 -38.27
N ALA A 106 -10.57 3.04 -38.85
CA ALA A 106 -11.46 3.20 -40.00
C ALA A 106 -10.66 3.54 -41.26
N GLY A 107 -10.34 2.52 -42.07
CA GLY A 107 -9.78 2.69 -43.42
C GLY A 107 -10.84 2.85 -44.51
N GLY A 108 -12.10 2.53 -44.22
CA GLY A 108 -13.26 2.68 -45.11
C GLY A 108 -14.19 3.82 -44.69
N LYS A 109 -15.18 4.15 -45.53
CA LYS A 109 -16.08 5.29 -45.30
C LYS A 109 -17.08 4.99 -44.17
N VAL A 110 -17.06 5.78 -43.11
CA VAL A 110 -17.97 5.66 -41.96
C VAL A 110 -19.07 6.71 -42.04
N GLN A 111 -20.33 6.32 -41.90
CA GLN A 111 -21.44 7.27 -42.04
C GLN A 111 -21.61 8.13 -40.79
N ASN A 112 -21.53 7.54 -39.60
CA ASN A 112 -21.82 8.25 -38.36
C ASN A 112 -20.51 8.49 -37.59
N ALA A 113 -20.18 7.63 -36.63
CA ALA A 113 -19.07 7.89 -35.71
C ALA A 113 -18.06 6.73 -35.60
N VAL A 114 -16.81 7.09 -35.28
CA VAL A 114 -15.75 6.17 -34.88
C VAL A 114 -15.42 6.44 -33.40
N VAL A 115 -15.64 5.47 -32.53
CA VAL A 115 -15.50 5.63 -31.07
C VAL A 115 -14.56 4.58 -30.50
N ALA A 116 -13.54 5.02 -29.76
CA ALA A 116 -12.63 4.15 -29.01
C ALA A 116 -12.65 4.50 -27.51
N ILE A 117 -12.89 3.52 -26.65
CA ILE A 117 -12.86 3.68 -25.19
C ILE A 117 -11.71 2.81 -24.64
N GLY A 118 -10.72 3.43 -24.03
CA GLY A 118 -9.52 2.74 -23.51
C GLY A 118 -8.51 2.34 -24.60
N GLY A 119 -8.56 2.99 -25.77
CA GLY A 119 -7.65 2.78 -26.89
C GLY A 119 -7.69 3.93 -27.90
N ASP A 120 -6.88 3.83 -28.95
CA ASP A 120 -6.75 4.89 -29.97
C ASP A 120 -7.85 4.81 -31.04
N ALA A 121 -8.26 5.95 -31.58
CA ALA A 121 -9.16 6.05 -32.74
C ALA A 121 -8.40 6.61 -33.95
N GLU A 122 -8.27 5.83 -35.01
CA GLU A 122 -7.65 6.25 -36.27
C GLU A 122 -8.69 6.24 -37.40
N ALA A 123 -8.84 7.35 -38.10
CA ALA A 123 -9.71 7.48 -39.28
C ALA A 123 -8.88 7.91 -40.49
N ASP A 124 -8.64 6.97 -41.40
CA ASP A 124 -7.89 7.19 -42.64
C ASP A 124 -8.82 7.63 -43.80
N ALA A 125 -10.11 7.31 -43.72
CA ALA A 125 -11.14 7.67 -44.71
C ALA A 125 -12.21 8.62 -44.12
N ASP A 126 -13.18 9.00 -44.95
CA ASP A 126 -14.23 9.96 -44.57
C ASP A 126 -15.19 9.41 -43.50
N VAL A 127 -15.46 10.23 -42.47
CA VAL A 127 -16.37 9.99 -41.36
C VAL A 127 -17.45 11.08 -41.38
N GLY A 128 -18.72 10.70 -41.38
CA GLY A 128 -19.81 11.68 -41.51
C GLY A 128 -20.05 12.53 -40.27
N ASP A 129 -20.02 11.97 -39.07
CA ASP A 129 -20.28 12.73 -37.83
C ASP A 129 -18.97 12.98 -37.08
N ALA A 130 -18.55 12.06 -36.19
CA ALA A 130 -17.50 12.35 -35.22
C ALA A 130 -16.50 11.21 -35.00
N VAL A 131 -15.28 11.58 -34.63
CA VAL A 131 -14.24 10.64 -34.19
C VAL A 131 -13.90 10.92 -32.73
N VAL A 132 -14.12 9.93 -31.85
CA VAL A 132 -14.01 10.10 -30.40
C VAL A 132 -13.08 9.05 -29.81
N ALA A 133 -12.08 9.47 -29.03
CA ALA A 133 -11.30 8.56 -28.18
C ALA A 133 -11.35 8.99 -26.71
N ILE A 134 -11.61 8.04 -25.82
CA ILE A 134 -11.60 8.24 -24.37
C ILE A 134 -10.47 7.39 -23.78
N GLY A 135 -9.43 8.02 -23.25
CA GLY A 135 -8.24 7.34 -22.71
C GLY A 135 -7.26 6.85 -23.77
N GLY A 136 -7.29 7.42 -24.98
CA GLY A 136 -6.38 7.13 -26.09
C GLY A 136 -6.31 8.32 -27.07
N ASN A 137 -5.48 8.20 -28.11
CA ASN A 137 -5.25 9.28 -29.06
C ASN A 137 -6.23 9.21 -30.24
N VAL A 138 -6.52 10.35 -30.85
CA VAL A 138 -7.30 10.45 -32.09
C VAL A 138 -6.37 10.87 -33.23
N THR A 139 -6.38 10.14 -34.34
CA THR A 139 -5.66 10.51 -35.56
C THR A 139 -6.61 10.49 -36.75
N THR A 140 -6.69 11.60 -37.48
CA THR A 140 -7.60 11.74 -38.63
C THR A 140 -6.84 12.20 -39.87
N LYS A 141 -6.90 11.41 -40.94
CA LYS A 141 -6.38 11.77 -42.27
C LYS A 141 -7.50 12.08 -43.26
N GLY A 142 -8.66 11.43 -43.11
CA GLY A 142 -9.85 11.65 -43.92
C GLY A 142 -10.66 12.89 -43.49
N LYS A 143 -11.76 13.15 -44.19
CA LYS A 143 -12.71 14.23 -43.83
C LYS A 143 -13.64 13.79 -42.70
N VAL A 144 -13.79 14.61 -41.66
CA VAL A 144 -14.74 14.43 -40.55
C VAL A 144 -15.80 15.52 -40.65
N GLY A 145 -17.08 15.14 -40.71
CA GLY A 145 -18.16 16.11 -40.92
C GLY A 145 -18.42 17.03 -39.72
N ASP A 146 -18.46 16.49 -38.50
CA ASP A 146 -18.74 17.28 -37.30
C ASP A 146 -17.46 17.48 -36.48
N ALA A 147 -17.14 16.56 -35.56
CA ALA A 147 -16.18 16.84 -34.50
C ALA A 147 -15.16 15.74 -34.24
N VAL A 148 -13.97 16.16 -33.83
CA VAL A 148 -12.89 15.29 -33.37
C VAL A 148 -12.70 15.52 -31.88
N VAL A 149 -12.88 14.48 -31.06
CA VAL A 149 -12.85 14.60 -29.59
C VAL A 149 -11.89 13.60 -28.97
N ALA A 150 -10.85 14.10 -28.29
CA ALA A 150 -9.92 13.29 -27.51
C ALA A 150 -10.05 13.63 -26.01
N VAL A 151 -10.41 12.64 -25.19
CA VAL A 151 -10.48 12.79 -23.73
C VAL A 151 -9.33 12.00 -23.11
N ALA A 152 -8.45 12.68 -22.37
CA ALA A 152 -7.24 12.10 -21.77
C ALA A 152 -6.27 11.47 -22.79
N GLY A 153 -6.18 12.07 -23.99
CA GLY A 153 -5.24 11.71 -25.06
C GLY A 153 -5.07 12.85 -26.05
N ASN A 154 -4.17 12.68 -27.03
CA ASN A 154 -3.85 13.74 -27.99
C ASN A 154 -4.72 13.62 -29.26
N ALA A 155 -4.99 14.75 -29.91
CA ALA A 155 -5.70 14.79 -31.19
C ALA A 155 -4.76 15.26 -32.31
N GLU A 156 -4.55 14.42 -33.32
CA GLU A 156 -3.80 14.78 -34.53
C GLU A 156 -4.74 14.81 -35.75
N VAL A 157 -4.79 15.97 -36.41
CA VAL A 157 -5.70 16.22 -37.54
C VAL A 157 -4.88 16.60 -38.77
N GLN A 158 -4.94 15.77 -39.81
CA GLN A 158 -4.30 16.00 -41.10
C GLN A 158 -5.32 16.27 -42.22
N GLY A 159 -6.58 15.88 -42.02
CA GLY A 159 -7.70 16.08 -42.94
C GLY A 159 -8.57 17.30 -42.64
N GLU A 160 -9.79 17.31 -43.17
CA GLU A 160 -10.78 18.38 -42.98
C GLU A 160 -11.75 18.03 -41.84
N VAL A 161 -12.04 18.97 -40.93
CA VAL A 161 -13.02 18.84 -39.85
C VAL A 161 -14.06 19.95 -39.98
N GLY A 162 -15.35 19.61 -40.02
CA GLY A 162 -16.41 20.56 -40.32
C GLY A 162 -16.87 21.44 -39.16
N ASP A 163 -16.86 20.96 -37.92
CA ASP A 163 -17.32 21.72 -36.74
C ASP A 163 -16.17 22.00 -35.76
N ALA A 164 -15.78 21.03 -34.91
CA ALA A 164 -14.84 21.33 -33.83
C ALA A 164 -13.80 20.24 -33.57
N VAL A 165 -12.63 20.68 -33.10
CA VAL A 165 -11.58 19.78 -32.58
C VAL A 165 -11.39 20.06 -31.10
N VAL A 166 -11.69 19.07 -30.25
CA VAL A 166 -11.66 19.21 -28.80
C VAL A 166 -10.72 18.19 -28.17
N ALA A 167 -9.75 18.64 -27.38
CA ALA A 167 -8.91 17.78 -26.56
C ALA A 167 -8.99 18.17 -25.08
N ILE A 168 -9.32 17.21 -24.22
CA ILE A 168 -9.40 17.40 -22.77
C ILE A 168 -8.23 16.66 -22.12
N MET A 169 -7.34 17.39 -21.44
CA MET A 169 -6.08 16.92 -20.86
C MET A 169 -5.09 16.29 -21.86
N GLY A 170 -5.07 16.79 -23.10
CA GLY A 170 -4.13 16.37 -24.15
C GLY A 170 -3.87 17.48 -25.16
N ASP A 171 -2.83 17.27 -25.96
CA ASP A 171 -2.36 18.24 -26.95
C ASP A 171 -3.11 18.07 -28.28
N ILE A 172 -3.34 19.18 -28.99
CA ILE A 172 -3.92 19.18 -30.35
C ILE A 172 -2.83 19.53 -31.34
N LYS A 173 -2.65 18.72 -32.37
CA LYS A 173 -1.70 18.97 -33.46
C LYS A 173 -2.42 18.98 -34.81
N ILE A 174 -2.38 20.11 -35.49
CA ILE A 174 -2.99 20.27 -36.82
C ILE A 174 -1.87 20.28 -37.86
N GLY A 175 -1.89 19.27 -38.75
CA GLY A 175 -0.91 19.10 -39.83
C GLY A 175 -1.08 20.14 -40.95
N PRO A 176 -0.12 20.23 -41.88
CA PRO A 176 -0.10 21.27 -42.92
C PRO A 176 -1.26 21.19 -43.92
N GLY A 177 -1.93 20.04 -44.04
CA GLY A 177 -3.15 19.85 -44.83
C GLY A 177 -4.45 19.97 -44.03
N GLY A 178 -4.35 20.22 -42.72
CA GLY A 178 -5.51 20.25 -41.83
C GLY A 178 -6.36 21.50 -42.03
N VAL A 179 -7.66 21.29 -42.26
CA VAL A 179 -8.63 22.39 -42.37
C VAL A 179 -9.70 22.19 -41.31
N VAL A 180 -9.86 23.14 -40.39
CA VAL A 180 -10.90 23.11 -39.36
C VAL A 180 -11.86 24.26 -39.61
N SER A 181 -13.12 23.94 -39.88
CA SER A 181 -14.12 24.94 -40.25
C SER A 181 -14.74 25.67 -39.05
N GLY A 182 -14.73 25.09 -37.85
CA GLY A 182 -15.10 25.78 -36.60
C GLY A 182 -13.99 25.77 -35.56
N ASP A 183 -14.34 25.52 -34.30
CA ASP A 183 -13.51 25.87 -33.14
C ASP A 183 -12.49 24.77 -32.78
N VAL A 184 -11.31 25.21 -32.32
CA VAL A 184 -10.25 24.33 -31.82
C VAL A 184 -10.06 24.60 -30.34
N VAL A 185 -10.45 23.65 -29.48
CA VAL A 185 -10.47 23.82 -28.02
C VAL A 185 -9.58 22.77 -27.36
N SER A 186 -8.47 23.20 -26.75
CA SER A 186 -7.66 22.34 -25.88
C SER A 186 -7.82 22.78 -24.43
N VAL A 187 -8.20 21.84 -23.56
CA VAL A 187 -8.35 22.07 -22.12
C VAL A 187 -7.21 21.36 -21.39
N GLY A 188 -6.21 22.12 -20.95
CA GLY A 188 -5.06 21.59 -20.19
C GLY A 188 -3.92 20.99 -21.02
N GLY A 189 -3.96 21.11 -22.35
CA GLY A 189 -2.86 20.81 -23.27
C GLY A 189 -2.44 22.04 -24.09
N LYS A 190 -1.57 21.81 -25.08
CA LYS A 190 -1.11 22.81 -26.05
C LYS A 190 -1.74 22.58 -27.42
N ILE A 191 -1.88 23.65 -28.20
CA ILE A 191 -2.34 23.59 -29.59
C ILE A 191 -1.16 23.95 -30.52
N GLU A 192 -0.73 23.00 -31.35
CA GLU A 192 0.32 23.19 -32.36
C GLU A 192 -0.29 23.17 -33.77
N VAL A 193 -0.21 24.29 -34.48
CA VAL A 193 -0.75 24.45 -35.83
C VAL A 193 0.40 24.57 -36.83
N ALA A 194 0.49 23.64 -37.78
CA ALA A 194 1.54 23.64 -38.80
C ALA A 194 1.32 24.75 -39.86
N LYS A 195 2.42 25.24 -40.45
CA LYS A 195 2.38 26.24 -41.53
C LYS A 195 1.67 25.65 -42.76
N GLY A 196 0.44 26.08 -43.01
CA GLY A 196 -0.41 25.60 -44.11
C GLY A 196 -1.84 25.23 -43.68
N ALA A 197 -2.06 24.99 -42.38
CA ALA A 197 -3.38 24.70 -41.84
C ALA A 197 -4.29 25.94 -41.88
N LYS A 198 -5.57 25.73 -42.19
CA LYS A 198 -6.60 26.76 -42.18
C LYS A 198 -7.61 26.48 -41.08
N ILE A 199 -7.76 27.42 -40.15
CA ILE A 199 -8.73 27.35 -39.06
C ILE A 199 -9.66 28.53 -39.24
N ASN A 200 -10.94 28.26 -39.48
CA ASN A 200 -11.95 29.31 -39.72
C ASN A 200 -12.68 29.73 -38.43
N GLY A 201 -12.64 28.93 -37.36
CA GLY A 201 -13.20 29.27 -36.05
C GLY A 201 -12.19 29.80 -35.03
N GLU A 202 -12.58 29.82 -33.75
CA GLU A 202 -11.77 30.34 -32.65
C GLU A 202 -10.81 29.27 -32.11
N ILE A 203 -9.58 29.67 -31.82
CA ILE A 203 -8.60 28.82 -31.13
C ILE A 203 -8.66 29.14 -29.64
N VAL A 204 -9.28 28.26 -28.86
CA VAL A 204 -9.44 28.41 -27.41
C VAL A 204 -8.50 27.45 -26.70
N GLU A 205 -7.30 27.95 -26.36
CA GLU A 205 -6.39 27.24 -25.45
C GLU A 205 -6.78 27.56 -24.00
N VAL A 206 -7.53 26.67 -23.36
CA VAL A 206 -7.78 26.74 -21.93
C VAL A 206 -6.59 26.12 -21.20
N SER A 207 -5.50 26.88 -21.15
CA SER A 207 -4.34 26.50 -20.38
C SER A 207 -4.68 26.60 -18.89
N VAL A 208 -4.72 25.45 -18.20
CA VAL A 208 -4.88 25.39 -16.73
C VAL A 208 -3.75 26.18 -16.02
N ALA A 209 -2.66 26.50 -16.73
CA ALA A 209 -1.57 27.34 -16.26
C ALA A 209 -1.94 28.83 -16.10
N GLN A 210 -2.96 29.33 -16.81
CA GLN A 210 -3.32 30.74 -16.81
C GLN A 210 -4.22 31.13 -15.62
N TYR A 211 -4.74 30.13 -14.91
CA TYR A 211 -5.57 30.31 -13.72
C TYR A 211 -4.81 29.84 -12.47
N PRO A 212 -4.23 30.75 -11.66
CA PRO A 212 -3.44 30.39 -10.46
C PRO A 212 -4.22 29.58 -9.42
N ILE A 213 -5.54 29.63 -9.44
CA ILE A 213 -6.44 28.83 -8.59
C ILE A 213 -6.40 27.32 -8.94
N LEU A 214 -6.09 26.96 -10.20
CA LEU A 214 -6.10 25.59 -10.69
C LEU A 214 -4.69 24.99 -10.89
N ALA A 215 -3.63 25.80 -10.68
CA ALA A 215 -2.24 25.35 -10.63
C ALA A 215 -1.98 24.13 -9.69
N PRO A 216 -2.66 23.98 -8.53
CA PRO A 216 -2.51 22.80 -7.68
C PRO A 216 -2.90 21.50 -8.39
N ILE A 217 -3.88 21.54 -9.30
CA ILE A 217 -4.41 20.36 -10.00
C ILE A 217 -3.37 19.81 -10.99
N LYS A 218 -2.68 20.70 -11.73
CA LYS A 218 -1.57 20.32 -12.61
C LYS A 218 -0.40 19.75 -11.81
N GLY A 219 -0.05 20.37 -10.69
CA GLY A 219 0.97 19.85 -9.77
C GLY A 219 0.63 18.44 -9.28
N VAL A 220 -0.60 18.22 -8.82
CA VAL A 220 -1.06 16.90 -8.36
C VAL A 220 -1.10 15.87 -9.50
N ALA A 221 -1.52 16.25 -10.70
CA ALA A 221 -1.52 15.38 -11.87
C ALA A 221 -0.08 14.98 -12.30
N ASP A 222 0.85 15.94 -12.32
CA ASP A 222 2.27 15.69 -12.61
C ASP A 222 2.91 14.82 -11.52
N TRP A 223 2.53 15.03 -10.25
CA TRP A 223 2.94 14.18 -9.14
C TRP A 223 2.41 12.77 -9.31
N LEU A 224 1.13 12.61 -9.65
CA LEU A 224 0.52 11.31 -9.87
C LEU A 224 1.23 10.55 -11.00
N ARG A 225 1.51 11.23 -12.13
CA ARG A 225 2.16 10.64 -13.31
C ARG A 225 3.63 10.27 -13.07
N HIS A 226 4.39 11.10 -12.36
CA HIS A 226 5.83 10.90 -12.20
C HIS A 226 6.22 10.19 -10.90
N CYS A 227 5.37 10.28 -9.88
CA CYS A 227 5.58 9.68 -8.56
C CYS A 227 4.69 8.45 -8.40
N LEU A 228 3.38 8.63 -8.16
CA LEU A 228 2.51 7.53 -7.73
C LEU A 228 2.40 6.39 -8.76
N LEU A 229 2.22 6.71 -10.05
CA LEU A 229 2.15 5.71 -11.13
C LEU A 229 3.48 4.99 -11.38
N LYS A 230 4.61 5.59 -10.99
CA LYS A 230 5.95 4.97 -11.05
C LYS A 230 6.36 4.35 -9.71
N PHE A 231 5.43 4.23 -8.76
CA PHE A 231 5.65 3.72 -7.40
C PHE A 231 6.77 4.47 -6.64
N ARG A 232 6.97 5.76 -6.92
CA ARG A 232 7.91 6.65 -6.22
C ARG A 232 7.11 7.69 -5.45
N LEU A 233 7.50 8.07 -4.24
CA LEU A 233 6.86 9.21 -3.55
C LEU A 233 7.45 10.54 -3.98
N LEU A 234 8.74 10.54 -4.34
CA LEU A 234 9.48 11.75 -4.70
C LEU A 234 10.29 11.51 -5.99
N ALA A 235 10.05 12.31 -7.01
CA ALA A 235 10.82 12.32 -8.25
C ALA A 235 11.71 13.57 -8.32
N PRO A 236 12.98 13.47 -8.76
CA PRO A 236 13.88 14.61 -8.81
C PRO A 236 13.52 15.68 -9.86
N GLN A 237 12.70 15.34 -10.87
CA GLN A 237 12.54 16.18 -12.06
C GLN A 237 11.66 17.44 -11.87
N PRO A 238 10.51 17.41 -11.19
CA PRO A 238 9.69 18.61 -11.02
C PRO A 238 10.13 19.46 -9.82
N GLY A 239 10.50 20.71 -10.08
CA GLY A 239 11.11 21.61 -9.09
C GLY A 239 10.20 21.99 -7.91
N TRP A 240 8.88 22.00 -8.09
CA TRP A 240 7.95 22.43 -7.04
C TRP A 240 7.90 21.44 -5.84
N TYR A 241 8.19 20.16 -6.07
CA TYR A 241 8.25 19.18 -4.98
C TYR A 241 9.33 19.54 -3.97
N TRP A 242 10.46 20.07 -4.43
CA TRP A 242 11.55 20.47 -3.55
C TRP A 242 11.17 21.67 -2.68
N VAL A 243 10.29 22.55 -3.18
CA VAL A 243 9.68 23.61 -2.36
C VAL A 243 8.80 23.01 -1.27
N ALA A 244 7.98 22.00 -1.60
CA ALA A 244 7.19 21.29 -0.60
C ALA A 244 8.06 20.54 0.43
N VAL A 245 9.12 19.87 -0.02
CA VAL A 245 10.11 19.20 0.86
C VAL A 245 10.78 20.21 1.79
N ALA A 246 11.21 21.36 1.27
CA ALA A 246 11.79 22.43 2.08
C ALA A 246 10.78 23.01 3.09
N ALA A 247 9.51 23.18 2.69
CA ALA A 247 8.44 23.61 3.58
C ALA A 247 8.18 22.60 4.71
N PHE A 248 8.17 21.29 4.40
CA PHE A 248 8.05 20.25 5.42
C PHE A 248 9.26 20.20 6.36
N LEU A 249 10.47 20.35 5.83
CA LEU A 249 11.68 20.45 6.65
C LEU A 249 11.60 21.64 7.62
N LEU A 250 11.20 22.81 7.12
CA LEU A 250 11.01 24.02 7.93
C LEU A 250 9.96 23.77 9.02
N LEU A 251 8.81 23.19 8.66
CA LEU A 251 7.76 22.82 9.61
C LEU A 251 8.28 21.88 10.71
N TYR A 252 9.01 20.83 10.34
CA TYR A 252 9.58 19.88 11.30
C TYR A 252 10.64 20.52 12.20
N MET A 253 11.47 21.41 11.66
CA MET A 253 12.40 22.22 12.46
C MET A 253 11.67 23.14 13.43
N LEU A 254 10.60 23.80 12.99
CA LEU A 254 9.80 24.67 13.83
C LEU A 254 9.14 23.88 14.97
N ILE A 255 8.61 22.68 14.69
CA ILE A 255 8.05 21.79 15.73
C ILE A 255 9.13 21.39 16.75
N ALA A 256 10.32 20.99 16.27
CA ALA A 256 11.44 20.61 17.12
C ALA A 256 11.89 21.74 18.06
N VAL A 257 11.85 22.99 17.58
CA VAL A 257 12.24 24.17 18.36
C VAL A 257 11.11 24.68 19.26
N ALA A 258 9.86 24.68 18.79
CA ALA A 258 8.71 25.21 19.53
C ALA A 258 8.31 24.32 20.70
N ILE A 259 8.43 22.99 20.55
CA ILE A 259 7.99 22.02 21.57
C ILE A 259 9.08 20.95 21.80
N PRO A 260 10.26 21.35 22.35
CA PRO A 260 11.41 20.45 22.45
C PRO A 260 11.21 19.34 23.48
N ARG A 261 10.41 19.59 24.54
CA ARG A 261 10.21 18.60 25.62
C ARG A 261 9.44 17.35 25.14
N PRO A 262 8.28 17.46 24.45
CA PRO A 262 7.59 16.30 23.90
C PRO A 262 8.41 15.57 22.84
N VAL A 263 9.12 16.29 21.97
CA VAL A 263 9.99 15.66 20.96
C VAL A 263 11.10 14.84 21.64
N ALA A 264 11.79 15.40 22.64
CA ALA A 264 12.81 14.68 23.39
C ALA A 264 12.25 13.47 24.16
N ALA A 265 11.03 13.58 24.71
CA ALA A 265 10.36 12.45 25.35
C ALA A 265 10.09 11.31 24.36
N CYS A 266 9.63 11.64 23.15
CA CYS A 266 9.45 10.68 22.07
C CYS A 266 10.77 10.01 21.62
N VAL A 267 11.86 10.77 21.51
CA VAL A 267 13.20 10.23 21.17
C VAL A 267 13.69 9.25 22.25
N ASN A 268 13.49 9.59 23.52
CA ASN A 268 13.85 8.73 24.65
C ASN A 268 13.05 7.43 24.64
N GLU A 269 11.73 7.50 24.42
CA GLU A 269 10.88 6.30 24.38
C GLU A 269 11.26 5.40 23.20
N LEU A 270 11.54 6.00 22.03
CA LEU A 270 12.00 5.28 20.86
C LEU A 270 13.36 4.61 21.08
N SER A 271 14.25 5.24 21.84
CA SER A 271 15.57 4.69 22.20
C SER A 271 15.48 3.53 23.19
N GLN A 272 14.51 3.58 24.12
CA GLN A 272 14.34 2.54 25.13
C GLN A 272 13.53 1.34 24.63
N ARG A 273 12.47 1.57 23.83
CA ARG A 273 11.46 0.55 23.48
C ARG A 273 11.01 0.62 22.01
N PRO A 274 11.92 0.47 21.03
CA PRO A 274 11.60 0.64 19.60
C PRO A 274 10.54 -0.36 19.08
N ALA A 275 10.48 -1.57 19.65
CA ALA A 275 9.46 -2.57 19.30
C ALA A 275 8.07 -2.11 19.70
N THR A 276 7.95 -1.67 20.95
CA THR A 276 6.67 -1.36 21.57
C THR A 276 6.06 -0.14 20.89
N THR A 277 6.88 0.85 20.54
CA THR A 277 6.43 2.00 19.75
C THR A 277 5.95 1.55 18.37
N PHE A 278 6.61 0.62 17.69
CA PHE A 278 6.15 0.10 16.39
C PHE A 278 4.80 -0.62 16.51
N LEU A 279 4.72 -1.59 17.41
CA LEU A 279 3.55 -2.45 17.60
C LEU A 279 2.34 -1.64 18.05
N LEU A 280 2.54 -0.65 18.93
CA LEU A 280 1.44 0.21 19.37
C LEU A 280 0.98 1.14 18.25
N GLY A 281 1.88 1.57 17.35
CA GLY A 281 1.51 2.30 16.15
C GLY A 281 0.63 1.47 15.23
N LEU A 282 0.99 0.20 15.01
CA LEU A 282 0.16 -0.75 14.26
C LEU A 282 -1.19 -0.97 14.92
N LEU A 283 -1.19 -1.28 16.22
CA LEU A 283 -2.43 -1.48 16.97
C LEU A 283 -3.33 -0.25 16.85
N THR A 284 -2.76 0.96 16.98
CA THR A 284 -3.50 2.22 16.83
C THR A 284 -4.12 2.32 15.44
N LYS A 285 -3.36 2.05 14.36
CA LYS A 285 -3.89 2.14 12.98
C LYS A 285 -4.98 1.11 12.69
N VAL A 286 -4.86 -0.10 13.25
CA VAL A 286 -5.88 -1.16 13.09
C VAL A 286 -7.14 -0.86 13.91
N LEU A 287 -6.98 -0.34 15.13
CA LEU A 287 -8.10 -0.05 16.03
C LEU A 287 -8.79 1.28 15.71
N LEU A 288 -8.09 2.23 15.11
CA LEU A 288 -8.63 3.56 14.76
C LEU A 288 -9.92 3.50 13.93
N PRO A 289 -10.03 2.75 12.82
CA PRO A 289 -11.28 2.68 12.07
C PRO A 289 -12.43 2.08 12.89
N LEU A 290 -12.15 1.11 13.76
CA LEU A 290 -13.16 0.54 14.66
C LEU A 290 -13.63 1.57 15.70
N VAL A 291 -12.70 2.32 16.30
CA VAL A 291 -13.01 3.38 17.25
C VAL A 291 -13.82 4.49 16.59
N LEU A 292 -13.46 4.89 15.37
CA LEU A 292 -14.21 5.89 14.60
C LEU A 292 -15.60 5.39 14.21
N LEU A 293 -15.76 4.10 13.89
CA LEU A 293 -17.05 3.50 13.63
C LEU A 293 -17.95 3.52 14.87
N VAL A 294 -17.41 3.12 16.04
CA VAL A 294 -18.14 3.18 17.32
C VAL A 294 -18.52 4.63 17.65
N LEU A 295 -17.60 5.58 17.49
CA LEU A 295 -17.88 7.01 17.67
C LEU A 295 -18.99 7.47 16.71
N ALA A 296 -18.93 7.11 15.44
CA ALA A 296 -19.96 7.47 14.47
C ALA A 296 -21.33 6.89 14.85
N MET A 297 -21.39 5.65 15.33
CA MET A 297 -22.63 5.00 15.79
C MET A 297 -23.29 5.70 16.97
N THR A 298 -22.50 6.31 17.87
CA THR A 298 -23.06 7.05 19.02
C THR A 298 -23.73 8.38 18.64
N GLY A 299 -23.66 8.81 17.37
CA GLY A 299 -24.17 10.11 16.88
C GLY A 299 -23.34 11.29 17.38
N ILE A 300 -23.17 11.43 18.70
CA ILE A 300 -22.30 12.42 19.36
C ILE A 300 -20.85 12.22 18.94
N GLY A 301 -20.39 10.96 18.83
CA GLY A 301 -19.02 10.68 18.46
C GLY A 301 -18.65 11.10 17.02
N MET A 302 -19.62 11.36 16.13
CA MET A 302 -19.35 11.95 14.82
C MET A 302 -18.80 13.38 14.95
N LEU A 303 -19.24 14.15 15.97
CA LEU A 303 -18.70 15.47 16.28
C LEU A 303 -17.29 15.38 16.89
N VAL A 304 -17.01 14.33 17.68
CA VAL A 304 -15.73 14.12 18.37
C VAL A 304 -14.66 13.54 17.44
N ALA A 305 -15.06 12.71 16.47
CA ALA A 305 -14.18 12.06 15.49
C ALA A 305 -13.17 13.00 14.81
N PRO A 306 -13.54 14.17 14.25
CA PRO A 306 -12.56 15.07 13.64
C PRO A 306 -11.52 15.60 14.63
N PHE A 307 -11.88 15.82 15.91
CA PHE A 307 -10.94 16.25 16.94
C PHE A 307 -9.95 15.14 17.30
N VAL A 308 -10.42 13.89 17.40
CA VAL A 308 -9.55 12.73 17.63
C VAL A 308 -8.56 12.56 16.49
N LEU A 309 -9.04 12.66 15.24
CA LEU A 309 -8.18 12.59 14.06
C LEU A 309 -7.14 13.73 14.02
N ALA A 310 -7.57 14.96 14.33
CA ALA A 310 -6.66 16.10 14.41
C ALA A 310 -5.60 15.93 15.50
N ALA A 311 -6.00 15.48 16.70
CA ALA A 311 -5.08 15.21 17.79
C ALA A 311 -4.07 14.11 17.42
N LEU A 312 -4.53 13.01 16.83
CA LEU A 312 -3.65 11.94 16.36
C LEU A 312 -2.72 12.38 15.23
N PHE A 313 -3.20 13.26 14.35
CA PHE A 313 -2.38 13.83 13.27
C PHE A 313 -1.25 14.69 13.85
N VAL A 314 -1.55 15.63 14.75
CA VAL A 314 -0.53 16.47 15.41
C VAL A 314 0.44 15.61 16.23
N ALA A 315 -0.07 14.64 16.99
CA ALA A 315 0.76 13.71 17.74
C ALA A 315 1.70 12.91 16.80
N ALA A 316 1.19 12.41 15.67
CA ALA A 316 2.00 11.72 14.67
C ALA A 316 3.04 12.63 14.01
N LEU A 317 2.77 13.94 13.83
CA LEU A 317 3.79 14.89 13.36
C LEU A 317 4.95 15.00 14.36
N ILE A 318 4.65 15.15 15.65
CA ILE A 318 5.66 15.17 16.72
C ILE A 318 6.45 13.86 16.74
N GLY A 319 5.76 12.72 16.62
CA GLY A 319 6.39 11.41 16.52
C GLY A 319 7.31 11.25 15.30
N LYS A 320 6.95 11.85 14.14
CA LYS A 320 7.80 11.87 12.94
C LYS A 320 9.07 12.70 13.15
N VAL A 321 8.94 13.88 13.76
CA VAL A 321 10.07 14.75 14.12
C VAL A 321 11.05 13.99 15.01
N ALA A 322 10.55 13.35 16.07
CA ALA A 322 11.36 12.52 16.96
C ALA A 322 12.00 11.32 16.25
N LEU A 323 11.29 10.67 15.33
CA LEU A 323 11.84 9.56 14.55
C LEU A 323 12.99 10.02 13.63
N PHE A 324 12.85 11.17 12.98
CA PHE A 324 13.93 11.75 12.16
C PHE A 324 15.13 12.13 13.02
N GLU A 325 14.90 12.76 14.17
CA GLU A 325 15.98 13.06 15.11
C GLU A 325 16.71 11.80 15.57
N TYR A 326 15.99 10.76 15.98
CA TYR A 326 16.56 9.47 16.39
C TYR A 326 17.39 8.79 15.28
N LEU A 327 16.85 8.71 14.06
CA LEU A 327 17.60 8.17 12.91
C LEU A 327 18.85 8.98 12.63
N GLY A 328 18.75 10.30 12.68
CA GLY A 328 19.88 11.21 12.49
C GLY A 328 20.94 11.07 13.56
N GLN A 329 20.57 10.94 14.83
CA GLN A 329 21.51 10.67 15.94
C GLN A 329 22.28 9.36 15.68
N LYS A 330 21.59 8.30 15.26
CA LYS A 330 22.24 7.02 14.93
C LYS A 330 23.22 7.17 13.76
N ILE A 331 22.84 7.85 12.70
CA ILE A 331 23.72 8.07 11.53
C ILE A 331 24.93 8.92 11.91
N LEU A 332 24.73 10.05 12.59
CA LEU A 332 25.82 10.95 12.99
C LEU A 332 26.79 10.29 13.97
N SER A 333 26.28 9.40 14.83
CA SER A 333 27.14 8.62 15.73
C SER A 333 28.06 7.65 14.97
N LEU A 334 27.66 7.16 13.78
CA LEU A 334 28.53 6.35 12.92
C LEU A 334 29.68 7.18 12.33
N PHE A 335 29.48 8.48 12.13
CA PHE A 335 30.50 9.41 11.66
C PHE A 335 31.33 10.04 12.79
N GLY A 336 31.24 9.51 14.02
CA GLY A 336 32.04 9.94 15.17
C GLY A 336 31.50 11.17 15.92
N VAL A 337 30.28 11.62 15.62
CA VAL A 337 29.65 12.72 16.37
C VAL A 337 28.89 12.14 17.57
N ALA A 338 29.51 12.20 18.76
CA ALA A 338 28.97 11.55 19.96
C ALA A 338 27.70 12.20 20.51
N ILE A 339 27.54 13.53 20.38
CA ILE A 339 26.37 14.27 20.88
C ILE A 339 25.97 15.34 19.84
N PRO A 340 25.24 14.97 18.78
CA PRO A 340 24.79 15.94 17.80
C PRO A 340 23.71 16.86 18.40
N ARG A 341 23.72 18.14 17.99
CA ARG A 341 22.62 19.06 18.32
C ARG A 341 21.29 18.50 17.76
N PRO A 342 20.15 18.59 18.47
CA PRO A 342 18.86 18.04 18.02
C PRO A 342 18.48 18.45 16.60
N ALA A 343 18.67 19.73 16.27
CA ALA A 343 18.40 20.28 14.94
C ALA A 343 19.28 19.65 13.83
N LEU A 344 20.56 19.38 14.13
CA LEU A 344 21.48 18.75 13.19
C LEU A 344 21.12 17.27 12.98
N ALA A 345 20.76 16.57 14.06
CA ALA A 345 20.27 15.22 13.97
C ALA A 345 18.97 15.14 13.16
N LEU A 346 18.00 16.03 13.41
CA LEU A 346 16.77 16.10 12.63
C LEU A 346 17.07 16.29 11.13
N LEU A 347 17.94 17.23 10.78
CA LEU A 347 18.33 17.50 9.39
C LEU A 347 18.93 16.24 8.74
N ALA A 348 19.85 15.56 9.41
CA ALA A 348 20.48 14.35 8.89
C ALA A 348 19.48 13.21 8.68
N GLY A 349 18.58 12.99 9.65
CA GLY A 349 17.53 11.99 9.52
C GLY A 349 16.51 12.32 8.42
N PHE A 350 16.14 13.60 8.28
CA PHE A 350 15.26 14.07 7.23
C PHE A 350 15.87 13.85 5.84
N VAL A 351 17.16 14.17 5.66
CA VAL A 351 17.89 13.90 4.41
C VAL A 351 17.90 12.41 4.11
N LEU A 352 18.19 11.55 5.10
CA LEU A 352 18.17 10.10 4.90
C LEU A 352 16.80 9.62 4.39
N ILE A 353 15.72 9.99 5.08
CA ILE A 353 14.36 9.56 4.71
C ILE A 353 13.96 10.11 3.34
N THR A 354 14.34 11.35 3.02
CA THR A 354 14.10 11.96 1.72
C THR A 354 14.77 11.17 0.60
N LEU A 355 16.04 10.77 0.79
CA LEU A 355 16.76 9.92 -0.16
C LEU A 355 16.08 8.56 -0.32
N LEU A 356 15.60 7.97 0.77
CA LEU A 356 14.89 6.69 0.75
C LEU A 356 13.53 6.79 0.02
N TYR A 357 12.87 7.94 0.06
CA TYR A 357 11.64 8.23 -0.70
C TYR A 357 11.85 8.43 -2.20
N MET A 358 13.09 8.59 -2.67
CA MET A 358 13.39 8.64 -4.10
C MET A 358 13.44 7.25 -4.76
N VAL A 359 13.60 6.18 -3.96
CA VAL A 359 13.70 4.81 -4.46
C VAL A 359 12.31 4.24 -4.75
N PRO A 360 12.04 3.71 -5.97
CA PRO A 360 10.76 3.10 -6.32
C PRO A 360 10.44 1.89 -5.45
N PHE A 361 9.16 1.68 -5.14
CA PHE A 361 8.60 0.65 -4.24
C PHE A 361 9.04 0.77 -2.77
N LEU A 362 10.33 1.01 -2.52
CA LEU A 362 10.88 1.26 -1.20
C LEU A 362 10.28 2.52 -0.58
N SER A 363 10.02 3.56 -1.37
CA SER A 363 9.42 4.80 -0.89
C SER A 363 8.04 4.60 -0.23
N LEU A 364 7.18 3.77 -0.82
CA LEU A 364 5.86 3.44 -0.26
C LEU A 364 5.99 2.66 1.05
N LEU A 365 6.91 1.67 1.07
CA LEU A 365 7.20 0.89 2.27
C LEU A 365 7.71 1.78 3.40
N VAL A 366 8.69 2.63 3.12
CA VAL A 366 9.29 3.53 4.10
C VAL A 366 8.24 4.52 4.60
N PHE A 367 7.38 5.04 3.72
CA PHE A 367 6.32 5.96 4.12
C PHE A 367 5.31 5.30 5.06
N ALA A 368 4.89 4.07 4.74
CA ALA A 368 4.03 3.28 5.60
C ALA A 368 4.67 3.02 6.95
N LEU A 369 5.93 2.55 6.97
CA LEU A 369 6.67 2.25 8.19
C LEU A 369 6.91 3.50 9.05
N VAL A 370 7.37 4.59 8.45
CA VAL A 370 7.59 5.88 9.15
C VAL A 370 6.27 6.40 9.73
N GLY A 371 5.18 6.36 8.96
CA GLY A 371 3.87 6.79 9.43
C GLY A 371 3.37 5.94 10.61
N LEU A 372 3.53 4.62 10.51
CA LEU A 372 3.16 3.67 11.55
C LEU A 372 3.96 3.90 12.84
N TRP A 373 5.28 3.99 12.70
CA TRP A 373 6.19 4.12 13.83
C TRP A 373 6.01 5.45 14.54
N ALA A 374 5.87 6.54 13.77
CA ALA A 374 5.63 7.88 14.32
C ALA A 374 4.33 7.96 15.14
N THR A 375 3.23 7.38 14.65
CA THR A 375 1.97 7.33 15.43
C THR A 375 2.17 6.56 16.73
N GLY A 376 2.87 5.42 16.66
CA GLY A 376 3.08 4.59 17.85
C GLY A 376 4.01 5.20 18.90
N VAL A 377 5.06 5.92 18.48
CA VAL A 377 5.90 6.73 19.38
C VAL A 377 5.06 7.80 20.07
N ALA A 378 4.19 8.49 19.33
CA ALA A 378 3.35 9.53 19.90
C ALA A 378 2.36 8.97 20.94
N VAL A 379 1.71 7.85 20.62
CA VAL A 379 0.72 7.20 21.49
C VAL A 379 1.37 6.61 22.75
N THR A 380 2.51 5.92 22.63
CA THR A 380 3.26 5.39 23.79
C THR A 380 3.72 6.53 24.72
N THR A 381 4.18 7.65 24.16
CA THR A 381 4.61 8.81 24.94
C THR A 381 3.41 9.49 25.63
N ALA A 382 2.26 9.58 24.97
CA ALA A 382 1.03 10.10 25.56
C ALA A 382 0.54 9.24 26.74
N PHE A 383 0.54 7.91 26.60
CA PHE A 383 0.16 7.02 27.69
C PHE A 383 1.17 7.02 28.85
N SER A 384 2.46 7.08 28.55
CA SER A 384 3.51 7.11 29.59
C SER A 384 3.54 8.44 30.35
N SER A 385 3.27 9.56 29.68
CA SER A 385 3.10 10.87 30.34
C SER A 385 1.86 10.91 31.23
N ALA A 386 0.70 10.45 30.75
CA ALA A 386 -0.52 10.36 31.55
C ALA A 386 -0.34 9.48 32.82
N ARG A 387 0.43 8.39 32.71
CA ARG A 387 0.74 7.52 33.86
C ARG A 387 1.68 8.15 34.89
N ARG A 388 2.56 9.07 34.47
CA ARG A 388 3.46 9.82 35.36
C ARG A 388 2.73 10.91 36.14
N GLU A 389 1.66 11.45 35.57
CA GLU A 389 0.81 12.46 36.22
C GLU A 389 -0.16 11.85 37.25
N THR A 390 -0.34 10.53 37.26
CA THR A 390 -1.07 9.84 38.33
C THR A 390 -0.10 9.58 39.49
N PRO A 391 -0.20 10.28 40.64
CA PRO A 391 0.78 10.10 41.73
C PRO A 391 0.74 8.66 42.24
N GLN A 392 1.91 8.03 42.41
CA GLN A 392 1.98 6.78 43.15
C GLN A 392 1.43 7.03 44.55
N ARG A 393 0.32 6.36 44.90
CA ARG A 393 -0.16 6.30 46.29
C ARG A 393 1.04 5.81 47.14
N PRO A 394 1.49 6.57 48.16
CA PRO A 394 2.68 6.19 48.91
C PRO A 394 2.50 4.77 49.42
N LYS A 395 3.46 3.89 49.12
CA LYS A 395 3.53 2.57 49.76
C LYS A 395 3.55 2.85 51.25
N SER A 396 2.53 2.42 51.98
CA SER A 396 2.54 2.38 53.43
C SER A 396 3.79 1.61 53.83
N THR A 397 4.73 2.31 54.48
CA THR A 397 5.89 1.71 55.13
C THR A 397 5.38 0.53 55.97
N PRO A 398 5.96 -0.68 55.83
CA PRO A 398 5.63 -1.75 56.75
C PRO A 398 5.98 -1.23 58.15
N THR A 399 5.00 -1.22 59.04
CA THR A 399 5.16 -0.93 60.46
C THR A 399 6.27 -1.83 61.01
N GLY A 400 7.47 -1.27 61.06
CA GLY A 400 8.60 -1.83 61.78
C GLY A 400 8.32 -1.67 63.27
N PHE A 401 8.43 -2.79 63.97
CA PHE A 401 8.78 -2.93 65.38
C PHE A 401 8.11 -1.98 66.38
N ALA A 402 7.18 -2.56 67.14
CA ALA A 402 6.71 -1.99 68.40
C ALA A 402 7.91 -1.63 69.31
N PRO A 403 7.90 -0.46 69.97
CA PRO A 403 8.98 -0.06 70.86
C PRO A 403 8.96 -0.87 72.16
N THR A 404 10.17 -1.24 72.58
CA THR A 404 10.60 -1.85 73.83
C THR A 404 9.86 -1.30 75.07
N VAL A 405 9.21 -2.17 75.82
CA VAL A 405 8.82 -1.91 77.21
C VAL A 405 9.92 -2.45 78.12
N THR A 406 10.73 -1.57 78.67
CA THR A 406 11.68 -1.85 79.76
C THR A 406 10.93 -1.98 81.10
N PRO A 407 11.14 -3.04 81.91
CA PRO A 407 10.70 -3.07 83.31
C PRO A 407 11.73 -2.37 84.24
N PRO A 408 11.29 -1.81 85.39
CA PRO A 408 12.12 -1.00 86.28
C PRO A 408 13.08 -1.84 87.16
N PRO A 409 14.17 -1.26 87.70
CA PRO A 409 15.17 -1.97 88.49
C PRO A 409 14.81 -1.99 89.99
N GLY A 410 14.96 -3.15 90.64
CA GLY A 410 14.72 -3.30 92.08
C GLY A 410 15.31 -4.58 92.69
N ALA A 411 16.54 -4.44 93.21
CA ALA A 411 17.18 -5.18 94.32
C ALA A 411 17.65 -6.66 94.16
N PRO A 412 18.72 -7.06 94.89
CA PRO A 412 19.63 -8.15 94.51
C PRO A 412 19.47 -9.43 95.38
N GLY A 413 19.95 -10.57 94.88
CA GLY A 413 20.06 -11.78 95.71
C GLY A 413 20.78 -12.96 95.04
N PHE A 414 21.97 -13.27 95.58
CA PHE A 414 22.66 -14.57 95.69
C PHE A 414 22.91 -15.39 94.40
N ALA A 415 24.14 -15.48 93.90
CA ALA A 415 25.25 -16.35 94.36
C ALA A 415 24.94 -17.86 94.29
N ALA A 416 25.48 -18.56 93.28
CA ALA A 416 26.06 -19.90 93.39
C ALA A 416 26.86 -20.29 92.12
N MET A 417 27.94 -21.03 92.36
CA MET A 417 29.10 -21.35 91.53
C MET A 417 28.91 -22.52 90.52
N PRO A 418 29.96 -22.85 89.71
CA PRO A 418 29.90 -23.65 88.48
C PRO A 418 30.39 -25.11 88.63
N ALA A 419 30.14 -25.93 87.61
CA ALA A 419 30.90 -27.14 87.25
C ALA A 419 30.74 -27.34 85.74
N ALA A 420 31.77 -27.15 84.88
CA ALA A 420 32.98 -27.94 84.69
C ALA A 420 32.70 -29.39 84.26
N THR A 421 32.77 -29.65 82.95
CA THR A 421 33.58 -30.76 82.40
C THR A 421 33.86 -30.58 80.91
N GLU A 422 35.15 -30.59 80.58
CA GLU A 422 35.70 -30.79 79.24
C GLU A 422 35.52 -32.24 78.79
N GLY A 423 35.46 -32.45 77.48
CA GLY A 423 35.46 -33.77 76.86
C GLY A 423 35.74 -33.65 75.36
N SER A 424 37.02 -33.59 75.02
CA SER A 424 37.55 -33.72 73.66
C SER A 424 37.58 -35.20 73.26
N ALA A 425 37.09 -35.55 72.06
CA ALA A 425 37.75 -36.47 71.14
C ALA A 425 36.89 -36.75 69.90
N SER A 426 37.55 -36.65 68.75
CA SER A 426 37.13 -37.09 67.43
C SER A 426 36.96 -38.61 67.32
N SER A 427 35.95 -39.07 66.57
CA SER A 427 36.10 -40.24 65.71
C SER A 427 35.08 -40.23 64.57
N THR A 428 35.62 -40.27 63.36
CA THR A 428 35.06 -40.75 62.10
C THR A 428 33.93 -41.79 62.22
N ALA A 429 32.79 -41.51 61.58
CA ALA A 429 31.98 -42.49 60.90
C ALA A 429 31.21 -41.80 59.76
N SER A 430 31.68 -42.07 58.55
CA SER A 430 30.97 -41.79 57.32
C SER A 430 29.80 -42.76 57.26
N GLU A 431 28.57 -42.27 57.35
CA GLU A 431 27.39 -43.06 57.00
C GLU A 431 26.56 -42.30 55.97
N SER A 432 26.65 -42.85 54.77
CA SER A 432 26.00 -42.45 53.54
C SER A 432 24.49 -42.42 53.71
N ALA A 433 23.93 -41.23 53.93
CA ALA A 433 22.55 -40.97 53.57
C ALA A 433 22.49 -40.82 52.05
N THR A 434 22.12 -41.91 51.39
CA THR A 434 21.81 -42.02 49.96
C THR A 434 20.72 -41.01 49.60
N SER A 435 21.10 -39.77 49.29
CA SER A 435 20.24 -38.89 48.51
C SER A 435 20.23 -39.46 47.10
N THR A 436 19.19 -40.21 46.76
CA THR A 436 18.82 -40.49 45.37
C THR A 436 18.89 -39.14 44.63
N PRO A 437 19.77 -38.97 43.62
CA PRO A 437 19.64 -37.80 42.78
C PRO A 437 18.26 -37.95 42.12
N SER A 438 17.35 -37.03 42.46
CA SER A 438 16.21 -36.75 41.59
C SER A 438 16.74 -36.70 40.16
N PRO A 439 16.13 -37.38 39.18
CA PRO A 439 16.62 -37.28 37.82
C PRO A 439 16.55 -35.80 37.49
N LEU A 440 17.73 -35.18 37.34
CA LEU A 440 17.90 -33.87 36.77
C LEU A 440 16.94 -33.86 35.57
N ALA A 441 15.96 -32.97 35.55
CA ALA A 441 15.23 -32.71 34.33
C ALA A 441 16.31 -32.35 33.31
N THR A 442 16.68 -33.31 32.47
CA THR A 442 17.66 -33.17 31.42
C THR A 442 17.11 -32.03 30.59
N VAL A 443 17.71 -30.84 30.70
CA VAL A 443 17.40 -29.75 29.80
C VAL A 443 17.57 -30.36 28.40
N PRO A 444 16.49 -30.41 27.60
CA PRO A 444 16.54 -31.04 26.28
C PRO A 444 17.80 -30.62 25.54
N GLU A 445 18.57 -31.56 25.02
CA GLU A 445 19.84 -31.30 24.33
C GLU A 445 19.63 -30.30 23.16
N ALA A 446 18.43 -30.31 22.57
CA ALA A 446 18.01 -29.35 21.56
C ALA A 446 17.77 -27.91 22.06
N LEU A 447 17.43 -27.71 23.34
CA LEU A 447 17.31 -26.38 23.96
C LEU A 447 18.66 -25.84 24.44
N ALA A 448 19.68 -26.68 24.55
CA ALA A 448 21.06 -26.27 24.83
C ALA A 448 21.78 -25.72 23.58
N LEU A 449 21.23 -25.94 22.37
CA LEU A 449 21.80 -25.44 21.12
C LEU A 449 21.59 -23.92 20.95
N GLN A 450 22.61 -23.26 20.38
CA GLN A 450 22.58 -21.81 20.18
C GLN A 450 21.43 -21.42 19.22
N ARG A 451 20.52 -20.56 19.69
CA ARG A 451 19.39 -20.06 18.90
C ARG A 451 19.87 -19.26 17.68
N ALA A 452 19.28 -19.54 16.52
CA ALA A 452 19.62 -18.90 15.26
C ALA A 452 19.30 -17.40 15.28
N ASN A 453 20.17 -16.60 14.66
CA ASN A 453 20.00 -15.15 14.59
C ASN A 453 19.06 -14.74 13.43
N PHE A 454 18.55 -13.51 13.50
CA PHE A 454 17.62 -12.96 12.50
C PHE A 454 18.13 -13.09 11.06
N PHE A 455 19.37 -12.69 10.80
CA PHE A 455 19.96 -12.73 9.46
C PHE A 455 20.13 -14.14 8.90
N GLU A 456 20.41 -15.13 9.75
CA GLU A 456 20.57 -16.52 9.33
C GLU A 456 19.24 -17.10 8.88
N ARG A 457 18.17 -16.81 9.62
CA ARG A 457 16.83 -17.24 9.25
C ARG A 457 16.33 -16.51 8.00
N MET A 458 16.63 -15.22 7.86
CA MET A 458 16.27 -14.46 6.65
C MET A 458 17.03 -14.98 5.43
N GLY A 459 18.32 -15.31 5.57
CA GLY A 459 19.11 -15.96 4.54
C GLY A 459 18.56 -17.34 4.14
N ALA A 460 18.12 -18.14 5.12
CA ALA A 460 17.52 -19.45 4.86
C ALA A 460 16.21 -19.31 4.09
N ILE A 461 15.33 -18.41 4.53
CA ILE A 461 14.07 -18.10 3.85
C ILE A 461 14.31 -17.59 2.44
N PHE A 462 15.29 -16.71 2.24
CA PHE A 462 15.65 -16.21 0.91
C PHE A 462 16.08 -17.35 -0.03
N LEU A 463 16.93 -18.27 0.45
CA LEU A 463 17.36 -19.43 -0.34
C LEU A 463 16.17 -20.35 -0.65
N ASP A 464 15.29 -20.61 0.32
CA ASP A 464 14.07 -21.39 0.11
C ASP A 464 13.14 -20.74 -0.92
N VAL A 465 13.00 -19.40 -0.90
CA VAL A 465 12.22 -18.65 -1.91
C VAL A 465 12.81 -18.80 -3.30
N VAL A 466 14.15 -18.74 -3.43
CA VAL A 466 14.82 -18.98 -4.73
C VAL A 466 14.49 -20.38 -5.23
N VAL A 467 14.63 -21.40 -4.38
CA VAL A 467 14.33 -22.80 -4.74
C VAL A 467 12.86 -22.98 -5.17
N VAL A 468 11.92 -22.44 -4.38
CA VAL A 468 10.49 -22.51 -4.71
C VAL A 468 10.16 -21.73 -5.98
N SER A 469 10.83 -20.60 -6.23
CA SER A 469 10.64 -19.80 -7.46
C SER A 469 11.14 -20.51 -8.71
N VAL A 470 12.28 -21.20 -8.66
CA VAL A 470 12.79 -22.01 -9.77
C VAL A 470 11.86 -23.19 -10.03
N LEU A 471 11.41 -23.87 -8.98
CA LEU A 471 10.42 -24.95 -9.09
C LEU A 471 9.12 -24.44 -9.73
N MET A 472 8.65 -23.26 -9.33
CA MET A 472 7.51 -22.60 -9.94
C MET A 472 7.71 -22.33 -11.42
N VAL A 473 8.84 -21.73 -11.81
CA VAL A 473 9.15 -21.45 -13.22
C VAL A 473 9.16 -22.75 -14.05
N MET A 474 9.76 -23.82 -13.53
CA MET A 474 9.75 -25.13 -14.19
C MET A 474 8.34 -25.72 -14.33
N ILE A 475 7.52 -25.63 -13.27
CA ILE A 475 6.12 -26.10 -13.31
C ILE A 475 5.31 -25.30 -14.34
N HIS A 476 5.52 -23.99 -14.44
CA HIS A 476 4.84 -23.12 -15.40
C HIS A 476 5.36 -23.28 -16.85
N ALA A 477 6.53 -23.88 -17.03
CA ALA A 477 7.07 -24.25 -18.33
C ALA A 477 6.41 -25.53 -18.90
N LEU A 478 5.70 -26.31 -18.08
CA LEU A 478 4.97 -27.50 -18.52
C LEU A 478 3.61 -27.13 -19.14
N PRO A 479 3.34 -27.47 -20.42
CA PRO A 479 2.10 -27.10 -21.12
C PRO A 479 0.77 -27.47 -20.41
N PRO A 480 0.61 -28.67 -19.81
CA PRO A 480 -0.68 -29.03 -19.19
C PRO A 480 -0.96 -28.31 -17.85
N LEU A 481 0.07 -27.79 -17.17
CA LEU A 481 -0.09 -27.11 -15.87
C LEU A 481 -0.23 -25.59 -16.02
N ARG A 482 -0.05 -25.05 -17.23
CA ARG A 482 -0.11 -23.61 -17.54
C ARG A 482 -1.52 -22.99 -17.39
N SER A 483 -2.56 -23.82 -17.37
CA SER A 483 -3.98 -23.42 -17.24
C SER A 483 -4.42 -23.10 -15.79
N LEU A 484 -3.66 -23.54 -14.78
CA LEU A 484 -3.97 -23.34 -13.35
C LEU A 484 -3.59 -21.94 -12.81
N ARG A 485 -3.38 -20.97 -13.71
CA ARG A 485 -2.84 -19.63 -13.42
C ARG A 485 -3.68 -18.73 -12.47
N PRO A 486 -5.03 -18.81 -12.40
CA PRO A 486 -5.79 -17.82 -11.63
C PRO A 486 -6.05 -18.17 -10.15
N LEU A 487 -5.50 -19.27 -9.62
CA LEU A 487 -5.68 -19.67 -8.20
C LEU A 487 -4.41 -19.41 -7.37
N PRO A 488 -4.47 -19.37 -6.02
CA PRO A 488 -3.30 -19.26 -5.15
C PRO A 488 -2.45 -20.55 -5.15
N PHE A 489 -2.21 -21.13 -6.33
CA PHE A 489 -1.44 -22.35 -6.54
C PHE A 489 -0.01 -22.22 -5.99
N GLY A 490 0.62 -21.06 -6.19
CA GLY A 490 1.93 -20.75 -5.63
C GLY A 490 1.98 -20.84 -4.10
N PHE A 491 0.90 -20.43 -3.43
CA PHE A 491 0.77 -20.53 -1.98
C PHE A 491 0.72 -21.98 -1.51
N PHE A 492 -0.11 -22.82 -2.15
CA PHE A 492 -0.23 -24.23 -1.78
C PHE A 492 1.05 -25.02 -2.01
N VAL A 493 1.78 -24.75 -3.09
CA VAL A 493 3.07 -25.41 -3.34
C VAL A 493 4.12 -24.96 -2.33
N ALA A 494 4.19 -23.66 -2.01
CA ALA A 494 5.08 -23.18 -0.96
C ALA A 494 4.73 -23.83 0.40
N LEU A 495 3.44 -23.88 0.76
CA LEU A 495 2.97 -24.51 1.99
C LEU A 495 3.33 -26.00 2.04
N ALA A 496 3.11 -26.74 0.95
CA ALA A 496 3.46 -28.15 0.84
C ALA A 496 4.97 -28.38 0.97
N TYR A 497 5.78 -27.54 0.32
CA TYR A 497 7.25 -27.57 0.44
C TYR A 497 7.70 -27.36 1.89
N PHE A 498 7.28 -26.26 2.53
CA PHE A 498 7.71 -25.92 3.89
C PHE A 498 7.20 -26.93 4.92
N ALA A 499 5.91 -27.28 4.87
CA ALA A 499 5.32 -28.23 5.80
C ALA A 499 5.90 -29.64 5.65
N GLY A 500 6.10 -30.11 4.42
CA GLY A 500 6.71 -31.42 4.14
C GLY A 500 8.16 -31.49 4.61
N MET A 501 8.97 -30.48 4.31
CA MET A 501 10.37 -30.43 4.71
C MET A 501 10.55 -30.35 6.24
N TRP A 502 9.75 -29.52 6.92
CA TRP A 502 9.78 -29.45 8.39
C TRP A 502 9.31 -30.74 9.05
N ALA A 503 8.28 -31.40 8.51
CA ALA A 503 7.78 -32.67 9.06
C ALA A 503 8.76 -33.83 8.85
N TRP A 504 9.51 -33.84 7.74
CA TRP A 504 10.43 -34.93 7.43
C TRP A 504 11.79 -34.78 8.13
N LYS A 505 12.45 -33.63 7.98
CA LYS A 505 13.83 -33.43 8.46
C LYS A 505 13.98 -32.36 9.53
N GLY A 506 12.89 -31.67 9.91
CA GLY A 506 12.95 -30.55 10.85
C GLY A 506 13.75 -29.36 10.30
N THR A 507 13.98 -29.29 8.99
CA THR A 507 14.73 -28.19 8.35
C THR A 507 14.32 -28.06 6.88
N THR A 508 14.59 -26.91 6.28
CA THR A 508 14.37 -26.63 4.84
C THR A 508 15.69 -26.72 4.08
N ILE A 509 15.68 -26.51 2.75
CA ILE A 509 16.93 -26.57 1.96
C ILE A 509 17.82 -25.38 2.36
N GLY A 510 17.27 -24.17 2.43
CA GLY A 510 17.96 -22.99 2.95
C GLY A 510 18.37 -23.13 4.40
N GLY A 511 17.52 -23.76 5.23
CA GLY A 511 17.87 -24.12 6.60
C GLY A 511 19.07 -25.05 6.66
N THR A 512 19.13 -26.07 5.80
CA THR A 512 20.23 -27.03 5.74
C THR A 512 21.54 -26.36 5.33
N VAL A 513 21.51 -25.48 4.31
CA VAL A 513 22.68 -24.72 3.83
C VAL A 513 23.26 -23.82 4.93
N LEU A 514 22.41 -23.24 5.76
CA LEU A 514 22.81 -22.36 6.86
C LEU A 514 22.91 -23.06 8.23
N GLY A 515 22.82 -24.40 8.27
CA GLY A 515 22.96 -25.19 9.50
C GLY A 515 21.86 -24.94 10.54
N LEU A 516 20.63 -24.66 10.10
CA LEU A 516 19.47 -24.37 10.94
C LEU A 516 18.57 -25.59 11.09
N LYS A 517 18.01 -25.80 12.28
CA LYS A 517 17.06 -26.86 12.58
C LYS A 517 15.90 -26.34 13.43
N VAL A 518 14.68 -26.65 13.01
CA VAL A 518 13.45 -26.43 13.77
C VAL A 518 13.28 -27.56 14.77
N VAL A 519 13.15 -27.22 16.04
CA VAL A 519 12.87 -28.16 17.13
C VAL A 519 11.66 -27.69 17.91
N ARG A 520 10.89 -28.65 18.44
CA ARG A 520 9.74 -28.38 19.29
C ARG A 520 10.20 -28.15 20.73
N LEU A 521 9.50 -27.28 21.47
CA LEU A 521 9.82 -27.01 22.88
C LEU A 521 9.67 -28.25 23.77
N ASP A 522 8.80 -29.19 23.36
CA ASP A 522 8.54 -30.46 24.06
C ASP A 522 9.54 -31.58 23.70
N ASP A 523 10.62 -31.26 22.96
CA ASP A 523 11.65 -32.19 22.45
C ASP A 523 11.16 -33.35 21.54
N LYS A 524 9.88 -33.32 21.16
CA LYS A 524 9.28 -34.25 20.20
C LYS A 524 9.61 -33.85 18.76
N PRO A 525 9.66 -34.80 17.80
CA PRO A 525 9.82 -34.48 16.39
C PRO A 525 8.66 -33.59 15.90
N VAL A 526 8.95 -32.73 14.91
CA VAL A 526 7.95 -31.85 14.31
C VAL A 526 6.97 -32.69 13.49
N THR A 527 5.73 -32.81 13.94
CA THR A 527 4.68 -33.54 13.21
C THR A 527 4.15 -32.71 12.04
N ILE A 528 3.55 -33.37 11.04
CA ILE A 528 2.93 -32.73 9.87
C ILE A 528 1.90 -31.66 10.29
N SER A 529 1.10 -31.95 11.33
CA SER A 529 0.13 -30.99 11.87
C SER A 529 0.78 -29.71 12.41
N VAL A 530 1.87 -29.85 13.18
CA VAL A 530 2.63 -28.72 13.72
C VAL A 530 3.31 -27.95 12.60
N ALA A 531 3.86 -28.65 11.60
CA ALA A 531 4.48 -28.04 10.43
C ALA A 531 3.47 -27.25 9.56
N LEU A 532 2.25 -27.77 9.39
CA LEU A 532 1.16 -27.08 8.69
C LEU A 532 0.69 -25.84 9.45
N VAL A 533 0.45 -25.96 10.76
CA VAL A 533 0.09 -24.82 11.62
C VAL A 533 1.17 -23.74 11.57
N ARG A 534 2.44 -24.13 11.65
CA ARG A 534 3.60 -23.25 11.49
C ARG A 534 3.61 -22.57 10.11
N GLY A 535 3.34 -23.32 9.04
CA GLY A 535 3.27 -22.81 7.66
C GLY A 535 2.14 -21.79 7.46
N LEU A 536 0.93 -22.10 7.92
CA LEU A 536 -0.22 -21.19 7.84
C LEU A 536 -0.01 -19.92 8.69
N ALA A 537 0.57 -20.05 9.89
CA ALA A 537 0.93 -18.90 10.71
C ALA A 537 2.04 -18.05 10.10
N SER A 538 2.96 -18.66 9.34
CA SER A 538 3.99 -17.93 8.59
C SER A 538 3.39 -17.14 7.42
N ALA A 539 2.35 -17.67 6.77
CA ALA A 539 1.58 -16.95 5.75
C ALA A 539 0.86 -15.74 6.33
N LEU A 540 0.22 -15.89 7.50
CA LEU A 540 -0.35 -14.76 8.24
C LEU A 540 0.72 -13.71 8.57
N SER A 541 1.90 -14.15 9.01
CA SER A 541 3.04 -13.26 9.28
C SER A 541 3.49 -12.48 8.04
N PHE A 542 3.39 -13.08 6.84
CA PHE A 542 3.69 -12.45 5.57
C PHE A 542 2.62 -11.43 5.15
N ILE A 543 1.33 -11.78 5.28
CA ILE A 543 0.19 -10.91 4.96
C ILE A 543 0.23 -9.62 5.79
N VAL A 544 0.63 -9.72 7.06
CA VAL A 544 0.84 -8.56 7.94
C VAL A 544 2.23 -7.94 7.71
N MET A 545 2.65 -7.83 6.45
CA MET A 545 3.88 -7.17 6.01
C MET A 545 5.16 -7.67 6.71
N PHE A 546 5.32 -8.99 6.81
CA PHE A 546 6.45 -9.66 7.47
C PHE A 546 6.59 -9.39 8.97
N LEU A 547 5.63 -8.74 9.62
CA LEU A 547 5.77 -8.32 11.01
C LEU A 547 6.01 -9.48 11.99
N GLY A 548 5.37 -10.61 11.74
CA GLY A 548 5.59 -11.81 12.57
C GLY A 548 7.01 -12.37 12.49
N PHE A 549 7.77 -12.07 11.43
CA PHE A 549 9.19 -12.43 11.30
C PHE A 549 10.08 -11.47 12.08
N PHE A 550 9.77 -10.17 12.07
CA PHE A 550 10.51 -9.15 12.82
C PHE A 550 10.37 -9.29 14.35
N TRP A 551 9.27 -9.91 14.83
CA TRP A 551 9.05 -10.17 16.27
C TRP A 551 10.26 -10.77 16.98
N MET A 552 11.02 -11.60 16.28
CA MET A 552 12.25 -12.23 16.76
C MET A 552 13.32 -11.28 17.28
N ILE A 553 13.40 -10.06 16.72
CA ILE A 553 14.39 -9.06 17.10
C ILE A 553 14.20 -8.64 18.57
N TRP A 554 12.99 -8.79 19.09
CA TRP A 554 12.59 -8.35 20.43
C TRP A 554 12.25 -9.49 21.38
N ASP A 555 12.12 -10.71 20.87
CA ASP A 555 11.83 -11.88 21.68
C ASP A 555 13.11 -12.44 22.31
N SER A 556 13.14 -12.60 23.64
CA SER A 556 14.30 -13.14 24.35
C SER A 556 14.68 -14.55 23.90
N GLU A 557 13.67 -15.32 23.49
CA GLU A 557 13.81 -16.69 22.98
C GLU A 557 14.05 -16.74 21.46
N LYS A 558 14.23 -15.58 20.79
CA LYS A 558 14.40 -15.46 19.34
C LYS A 558 13.34 -16.26 18.56
N GLN A 559 12.09 -16.21 18.99
CA GLN A 559 10.96 -16.84 18.29
C GLN A 559 10.20 -15.81 17.44
N THR A 560 9.68 -16.27 16.30
CA THR A 560 8.66 -15.53 15.52
C THR A 560 7.24 -15.85 16.01
N TRP A 561 6.22 -15.15 15.49
CA TRP A 561 4.82 -15.48 15.78
C TRP A 561 4.46 -16.93 15.40
N HIS A 562 4.89 -17.38 14.23
CA HIS A 562 4.63 -18.75 13.78
C HIS A 562 5.43 -19.80 14.57
N ASP A 563 6.61 -19.45 15.08
CA ASP A 563 7.35 -20.29 16.03
C ASP A 563 6.57 -20.46 17.34
N LYS A 564 6.04 -19.36 17.91
CA LYS A 564 5.26 -19.37 19.16
C LYS A 564 3.95 -20.13 19.02
N ILE A 565 3.20 -19.89 17.94
CA ILE A 565 1.92 -20.56 17.67
C ILE A 565 2.12 -22.07 17.50
N ALA A 566 3.22 -22.48 16.87
CA ALA A 566 3.54 -23.90 16.66
C ALA A 566 4.30 -24.54 17.84
N GLY A 567 4.66 -23.79 18.89
CA GLY A 567 5.45 -24.30 20.02
C GLY A 567 6.85 -24.78 19.60
N THR A 568 7.50 -24.03 18.70
CA THR A 568 8.78 -24.41 18.08
C THR A 568 9.85 -23.33 18.25
N VAL A 569 11.10 -23.70 18.06
CA VAL A 569 12.28 -22.83 18.06
C VAL A 569 13.20 -23.28 16.92
N VAL A 570 13.97 -22.34 16.33
CA VAL A 570 15.03 -22.69 15.38
C VAL A 570 16.38 -22.44 16.02
N VAL A 571 17.19 -23.49 16.02
CA VAL A 571 18.50 -23.56 16.63
C VAL A 571 19.56 -23.84 15.56
N ARG A 572 20.79 -23.44 15.84
CA ARG A 572 21.96 -23.80 15.03
C ARG A 572 22.34 -25.24 15.34
N SER A 573 22.39 -26.07 14.30
CA SER A 573 22.90 -27.44 14.39
C SER A 573 24.39 -27.43 14.08
N PRO A 574 25.27 -27.99 14.94
CA PRO A 574 26.69 -28.14 14.62
C PRO A 574 26.85 -29.14 13.46
N ARG A 575 27.14 -28.62 12.26
CA ARG A 575 27.66 -29.28 11.04
C ARG A 575 26.95 -30.55 10.50
N VAL A 576 26.38 -30.36 9.29
CA VAL A 576 26.32 -31.26 8.12
C VAL A 576 25.75 -32.66 8.34
N MET A 577 24.43 -32.80 8.27
CA MET A 577 23.85 -34.05 7.77
C MET A 577 23.79 -33.98 6.25
N PRO A 578 24.49 -34.86 5.50
CA PRO A 578 24.35 -34.91 4.05
C PRO A 578 22.90 -35.21 3.66
N LEU A 579 22.44 -34.63 2.56
CA LEU A 579 21.08 -34.81 2.03
C LEU A 579 20.79 -36.26 1.59
N VAL A 580 21.82 -37.11 1.53
CA VAL A 580 21.80 -38.52 1.14
C VAL A 580 22.21 -39.36 2.35
N CYS A 581 21.30 -40.20 2.86
CA CYS A 581 21.70 -41.40 3.59
C CYS A 581 21.87 -42.49 2.52
N LEU A 582 23.11 -42.92 2.29
CA LEU A 582 23.42 -44.13 1.53
C LEU A 582 23.41 -45.32 2.49
#